data_AF-A0A1E3XCT5-F1
#
_entry.id   AF-A0A1E3XCT5-F1
#
_cell.length_a   1.000
_cell.length_b   1.000
_cell.length_c   1.000
_cell.angle_alpha   90.00
_cell.angle_beta   90.00
_cell.angle_gamma   90.00
#
_symmetry.space_group_name_H-M   'P 1'
#
loop_
_entity.id
_entity.type
_entity.pdbx_description
1 polymer ?
#
loop_
_entity_poly.entity_id
_entity_poly.type
_entity_poly.pdbx_seq_one_letter_code
_entity_poly.pdbx_strand_id
1 'polypeptide(L)' 'MTLNQELIRSRCQDIEESLGRLDKIKTKTRDEFLKDQDAKDIACYRLLVAMESALSLCCHISAKHLKKSP' A
#
# COMPACT_ATOMS: atom_id res chain seq x y z
N MET A 1 13.19 -18.90 -10.13
CA MET A 1 12.63 -17.63 -10.65
C MET A 1 13.36 -16.45 -10.04
N THR A 2 13.84 -15.54 -10.87
CA THR A 2 14.36 -14.23 -10.43
C THR A 2 13.21 -13.40 -9.87
N LEU A 3 13.47 -12.53 -8.89
CA LEU A 3 12.46 -11.58 -8.44
C LEU A 3 12.01 -10.74 -9.64
N ASN A 4 10.72 -10.70 -9.92
CA ASN A 4 10.15 -9.75 -10.87
C ASN A 4 10.33 -8.33 -10.31
N GLN A 5 11.32 -7.61 -10.84
CA GLN A 5 11.69 -6.27 -10.41
C GLN A 5 10.63 -5.23 -10.78
N GLU A 6 9.92 -5.44 -11.90
CA GLU A 6 8.85 -4.54 -12.33
C GLU A 6 7.67 -4.60 -11.35
N LEU A 7 7.27 -5.82 -10.95
CA LEU A 7 6.24 -6.01 -9.94
C LEU A 7 6.65 -5.34 -8.62
N ILE A 8 7.89 -5.53 -8.17
CA ILE A 8 8.38 -4.92 -6.93
C ILE A 8 8.32 -3.39 -7.02
N ARG A 9 8.84 -2.81 -8.11
CA ARG A 9 8.81 -1.36 -8.33
C ARG A 9 7.40 -0.80 -8.35
N SER A 10 6.50 -1.44 -9.09
CA SER A 10 5.09 -1.02 -9.17
C SER A 10 4.42 -1.04 -7.80
N ARG A 11 4.63 -2.09 -7.00
CA ARG A 11 4.03 -2.18 -5.65
C ARG A 11 4.64 -1.19 -4.67
N CYS A 12 5.95 -0.95 -4.75
CA CYS A 12 6.60 0.12 -3.98
C CYS A 12 6.02 1.50 -4.35
N GLN A 13 5.80 1.77 -5.63
CA GLN A 13 5.21 3.02 -6.10
C GLN A 13 3.75 3.18 -5.63
N ASP A 14 2.94 2.13 -5.69
CA ASP A 14 1.56 2.14 -5.19
C ASP A 14 1.49 2.45 -3.69
N ILE A 15 2.42 1.87 -2.91
CA ILE A 15 2.54 2.12 -1.47
C ILE A 15 2.96 3.57 -1.22
N GLU A 16 4.01 4.04 -1.90
CA GLU A 16 4.53 5.40 -1.74
C GLU A 16 3.47 6.45 -2.08
N GLU A 17 2.75 6.29 -3.20
CA GLU A 17 1.66 7.21 -3.57
C GLU A 17 0.55 7.19 -2.51
N SER A 18 0.16 6.01 -2.05
CA SER A 18 -0.92 5.88 -1.07
C SER A 18 -0.56 6.49 0.28
N LEU A 19 0.66 6.24 0.76
CA LEU A 19 1.19 6.88 1.96
C LEU A 19 1.31 8.40 1.80
N GLY A 20 1.77 8.88 0.65
CA GLY A 20 1.87 10.32 0.37
C GLY A 20 0.52 11.03 0.36
N ARG A 21 -0.56 10.35 -0.05
CA ARG A 21 -1.93 10.89 0.05
C ARG A 21 -2.47 10.81 1.48
N LEU A 22 -2.20 9.73 2.21
CA LEU A 22 -2.61 9.59 3.61
C LEU A 22 -1.92 10.59 4.53
N ASP A 23 -0.67 10.96 4.26
CA ASP A 23 0.06 11.96 5.04
C ASP A 23 -0.61 13.33 4.99
N LYS A 24 -1.18 13.70 3.82
CA LYS A 24 -1.99 14.93 3.67
C LYS A 24 -3.30 14.87 4.44
N ILE A 25 -3.87 13.68 4.65
CA ILE A 25 -5.10 13.50 5.42
C ILE A 25 -4.80 13.58 6.92
N LYS A 26 -3.62 13.09 7.34
CA LYS A 26 -3.14 13.13 8.73
C LYS A 26 -3.03 14.56 9.29
N THR A 27 -2.90 15.58 8.45
CA THR A 27 -2.83 16.98 8.90
C THR A 27 -4.20 17.55 9.30
N LYS A 28 -5.31 16.87 8.96
CA LYS A 28 -6.66 17.29 9.39
C LYS A 28 -6.88 16.95 10.86
N THR A 29 -7.62 17.80 11.57
CA THR A 29 -8.11 17.41 12.90
C THR A 29 -9.13 16.27 12.80
N ARG A 30 -9.35 15.58 13.92
CA ARG A 30 -10.34 14.50 13.98
C ARG A 30 -11.75 14.96 13.57
N ASP A 31 -12.18 16.13 14.04
CA ASP A 31 -13.51 16.66 13.74
C ASP A 31 -13.67 16.99 12.25
N GLU A 32 -12.65 17.64 11.66
CA GLU A 32 -12.62 17.93 10.22
C GLU A 32 -12.64 16.65 9.39
N PHE A 33 -11.86 15.64 9.77
CA PHE A 33 -11.85 14.35 9.08
C PHE A 33 -13.19 13.62 9.17
N LEU A 34 -13.85 13.64 10.34
CA LEU A 34 -15.12 12.94 10.53
C LEU A 34 -16.26 13.57 9.71
N LYS A 35 -16.22 14.89 9.52
CA LYS A 35 -17.20 15.65 8.73
C LYS A 35 -16.94 15.58 7.22
N ASP A 36 -15.73 15.22 6.81
CA ASP A 36 -15.30 15.18 5.42
C ASP A 36 -15.43 13.75 4.84
N GLN A 37 -16.53 13.49 4.14
CA GLN A 37 -16.81 12.17 3.55
C GLN A 37 -15.79 11.77 2.49
N ASP A 38 -15.37 12.71 1.64
CA ASP A 38 -14.40 12.48 0.58
C ASP A 38 -13.03 12.10 1.18
N ALA A 39 -12.59 12.80 2.22
CA ALA A 39 -11.36 12.44 2.93
C ALA A 39 -11.41 11.03 3.55
N LYS A 40 -12.55 10.61 4.10
CA LYS A 40 -12.73 9.25 4.64
C LYS A 40 -12.69 8.19 3.54
N ASP A 41 -13.36 8.43 2.42
CA ASP A 41 -13.39 7.49 1.29
C ASP A 41 -12.00 7.35 0.65
N ILE A 42 -11.30 8.48 0.46
CA ILE A 42 -9.91 8.47 -0.01
C ILE A 42 -9.01 7.73 0.99
N ALA A 43 -9.12 8.02 2.29
CA ALA A 43 -8.29 7.36 3.29
C ALA A 43 -8.51 5.84 3.30
N CYS A 44 -9.77 5.40 3.27
CA CYS A 44 -10.13 3.98 3.22
C CYS A 44 -9.54 3.29 1.99
N TYR A 45 -9.73 3.88 0.81
CA TYR A 45 -9.19 3.35 -0.44
C TYR A 45 -7.66 3.29 -0.42
N ARG A 46 -6.99 4.34 0.06
CA ARG A 46 -5.51 4.40 0.11
C ARG A 46 -4.90 3.43 1.11
N LEU A 47 -5.57 3.19 2.24
CA LEU A 47 -5.16 2.14 3.17
C LEU A 47 -5.28 0.76 2.51
N LEU A 48 -6.38 0.49 1.82
CA LEU A 48 -6.59 -0.78 1.13
C LEU A 48 -5.53 -1.03 0.04
N VAL A 49 -5.25 -0.04 -0.81
CA VAL A 49 -4.21 -0.15 -1.84
C VAL A 49 -2.83 -0.40 -1.22
N ALA A 50 -2.47 0.32 -0.15
CA ALA A 50 -1.18 0.11 0.51
C ALA A 50 -1.05 -1.29 1.12
N MET A 51 -2.12 -1.80 1.76
CA MET A 51 -2.13 -3.14 2.34
C MET A 51 -2.02 -4.24 1.28
N GLU A 52 -2.82 -4.16 0.21
CA GLU A 52 -2.79 -5.13 -0.88
C GLU A 52 -1.43 -5.15 -1.59
N SER A 53 -0.84 -3.97 -1.81
CA SER A 53 0.49 -3.86 -2.42
C SER A 53 1.59 -4.43 -1.53
N ALA A 54 1.51 -4.21 -0.22
CA ALA A 54 2.44 -4.81 0.75
C ALA A 54 2.28 -6.33 0.81
N LEU A 55 1.04 -6.84 0.83
CA LEU A 55 0.76 -8.27 0.81
C LEU A 55 1.29 -8.92 -0.48
N SER A 56 1.07 -8.28 -1.63
CA SER A 56 1.58 -8.72 -2.93
C SER A 56 3.11 -8.85 -2.93
N LEU A 57 3.82 -7.86 -2.37
CA LEU A 57 5.28 -7.90 -2.19
C LEU A 57 5.71 -9.07 -1.29
N CYS A 58 5.09 -9.21 -0.13
CA CYS A 58 5.39 -10.28 0.82
C CYS A 58 5.19 -11.66 0.19
N CYS A 59 4.08 -11.85 -0.54
CA CYS A 59 3.78 -13.10 -1.25
C CYS A 59 4.80 -13.38 -2.36
N HIS A 60 5.15 -12.37 -3.17
CA HIS A 60 6.14 -12.52 -4.25
C HIS A 60 7.53 -12.90 -3.74
N ILE A 61 7.98 -12.23 -2.68
CA ILE A 61 9.27 -12.53 -2.04
C ILE A 61 9.22 -13.92 -1.40
N SER A 62 8.18 -14.21 -0.61
CA SER A 62 8.04 -15.49 0.08
C SER A 62 7.96 -16.67 -0.89
N ALA A 63 7.24 -16.53 -2.01
CA ALA A 63 7.16 -17.56 -3.05
C ALA A 63 8.53 -17.91 -3.64
N LYS A 64 9.46 -16.94 -3.73
CA LYS A 64 10.85 -17.20 -4.13
C LYS A 64 11.61 -17.97 -3.04
N HIS A 65 11.43 -17.62 -1.77
CA HIS A 65 12.12 -18.30 -0.66
C HIS A 65 11.61 -19.73 -0.46
N LEU A 66 10.30 -19.95 -0.56
CA LEU A 66 9.65 -21.25 -0.39
C LEU A 66 9.93 -22.21 -1.56
N LYS A 67 9.99 -21.73 -2.80
CA LYS A 67 10.43 -22.53 -3.97
C LYS A 67 11.95 -22.79 -4.01
N LYS A 68 12.69 -22.39 -2.96
CA LYS A 68 14.12 -22.65 -2.76
C LYS A 68 14.39 -23.65 -1.62
N SER A 69 13.36 -24.09 -0.90
CA SER A 69 13.41 -25.25 0.01
C SER A 69 13.16 -26.51 -0.83
N PRO A 70 13.85 -27.64 -0.56
CA PRO A 70 14.19 -28.68 -1.54
C PRO A 70 13.03 -29.23 -2.37
#